data_AF-A0A7L1HYZ3-F1
#
_entry.id   AF-A0A7L1HYZ3-F1
#
_cell.length_a   1.000
_cell.length_b   1.000
_cell.length_c   1.000
_cell.angle_alpha   90.00
_cell.angle_beta   90.00
_cell.angle_gamma   90.00
#
_symmetry.space_group_name_H-M   'P 1'
#
loop_
_entity.id
_entity.type
_entity.pdbx_description
1 polymer ?
#
loop_
_entity_poly.entity_id
_entity_poly.type
_entity_poly.pdbx_seq_one_letter_code
_entity_poly.pdbx_strand_id
1 'polypeptide(L)'
;ETGISKEEALEALQVVRQECHGDSARTAGAAGATRKCTALELLEEEQAQGFIITFCSALDNILGGGVQLTKITEICGAPGVGKTQLCMQLAVDVQIPECFGGVAGEAVFIDTEGSFMVDRVADIGAACVQHCQLIAEAQQEE
;
A
#
# COMPACT_ATOMS: atom_id res chain seq x y z
N GLU A 1 -2.54 -29.43 -5.14
CA GLU A 1 -1.93 -28.94 -3.89
C GLU A 1 -1.33 -27.58 -4.18
N THR A 2 -2.04 -26.51 -3.88
CA THR A 2 -1.60 -25.13 -4.13
C THR A 2 -1.70 -24.41 -2.79
N GLY A 3 -0.63 -24.50 -2.02
CA GLY A 3 -0.48 -23.80 -0.76
C GLY A 3 1.00 -23.60 -0.52
N ILE A 4 1.36 -22.41 -0.05
CA ILE A 4 2.72 -22.12 0.41
C ILE A 4 3.07 -23.05 1.57
N SER A 5 4.30 -23.54 1.57
CA SER A 5 4.86 -24.30 2.69
C SER A 5 4.94 -23.42 3.93
N LYS A 6 5.05 -24.05 5.10
CA LYS A 6 5.22 -23.34 6.37
C LYS A 6 6.49 -22.49 6.34
N GLU A 7 7.53 -22.99 5.68
CA GLU A 7 8.82 -22.35 5.49
C GLU A 7 8.68 -21.09 4.64
N GLU A 8 8.02 -21.17 3.48
CA GLU A 8 7.75 -20.02 2.61
C GLU A 8 6.87 -18.96 3.30
N ALA A 9 5.85 -19.39 4.06
CA ALA A 9 5.03 -18.47 4.85
C ALA A 9 5.85 -17.77 5.95
N LEU A 10 6.78 -18.48 6.60
CA LEU A 10 7.67 -17.90 7.60
C LEU A 10 8.67 -16.92 6.99
N GLU A 11 9.19 -17.20 5.80
CA GLU A 11 10.07 -16.28 5.07
C GLU A 11 9.34 -15.00 4.69
N ALA A 12 8.12 -15.09 4.14
CA ALA A 12 7.29 -13.91 3.84
C ALA A 12 7.04 -13.03 5.08
N LEU A 13 6.74 -13.65 6.23
CA LEU A 13 6.57 -12.93 7.50
C LEU A 13 7.87 -12.32 8.05
N GLN A 14 9.03 -12.90 7.72
CA GLN A 14 10.33 -12.37 8.14
C GLN A 14 10.74 -11.12 7.36
N VAL A 15 10.41 -11.03 6.06
CA VAL A 15 10.63 -9.83 5.25
C VAL A 15 9.95 -8.62 5.90
N VAL A 16 8.67 -8.77 6.30
CA VAL A 16 7.90 -7.72 6.99
C VAL A 16 8.54 -7.29 8.32
N ARG A 17 9.28 -8.17 9.00
CA ARG A 17 9.98 -7.83 10.26
C ARG A 17 11.32 -7.15 10.04
N GLN A 18 11.96 -7.36 8.90
CA GLN A 18 13.30 -6.84 8.61
C GLN A 18 13.26 -5.38 8.15
N GLU A 19 12.19 -4.93 7.48
CA GLU A 19 12.03 -3.51 7.10
C GLU A 19 11.90 -2.58 8.32
N CYS A 20 11.39 -3.08 9.45
CA CYS A 20 11.38 -2.34 10.72
C CYS A 20 12.78 -2.08 11.32
N HIS A 21 13.86 -2.59 10.72
CA HIS A 21 15.24 -2.39 11.20
C HIS A 21 16.03 -1.38 10.34
N GLY A 22 15.41 -0.77 9.32
CA GLY A 22 16.06 0.08 8.34
C GLY A 22 15.66 1.56 8.38
N ASP A 23 15.49 2.17 9.55
CA ASP A 23 15.99 3.51 9.89
C ASP A 23 15.49 3.95 11.26
N SER A 24 16.40 4.54 12.04
CA SER A 24 16.26 4.87 13.48
C SER A 24 16.23 3.68 14.44
N ALA A 25 17.41 3.42 14.99
CA ALA A 25 17.60 2.80 16.30
C ALA A 25 16.53 3.26 17.31
N ARG A 26 15.57 2.39 17.62
CA ARG A 26 14.78 2.42 18.86
C ARG A 26 14.18 1.03 19.12
N THR A 27 14.84 0.31 20.04
CA THR A 27 14.30 -0.75 20.89
C THR A 27 13.75 -2.00 20.22
N ALA A 28 14.67 -2.85 19.74
CA ALA A 28 14.47 -4.30 19.79
C ALA A 28 14.36 -4.73 21.27
N GLY A 29 13.14 -4.78 21.81
CA GLY A 29 12.91 -5.27 23.17
C GLY A 29 11.72 -4.65 23.89
N ALA A 30 10.50 -4.77 23.36
CA ALA A 30 9.26 -4.75 24.16
C ALA A 30 8.05 -5.11 23.28
N ALA A 31 7.90 -6.39 22.94
CA ALA A 31 6.56 -6.89 22.62
C ALA A 31 5.72 -6.80 23.91
N GLY A 32 5.03 -5.67 24.12
CA GLY A 32 4.07 -5.51 25.22
C GLY A 32 4.12 -4.21 26.04
N ALA A 33 4.99 -3.24 25.75
CA ALA A 33 4.95 -1.94 26.43
C ALA A 33 4.11 -0.94 25.62
N THR A 34 2.88 -0.64 26.08
CA THR A 34 2.08 0.45 25.50
C THR A 34 2.85 1.77 25.67
N ARG A 35 3.26 2.37 24.54
CA ARG A 35 3.86 3.72 24.51
C ARG A 35 2.87 4.69 25.15
N LYS A 36 3.27 5.34 26.24
CA LYS A 36 2.53 6.48 26.79
C LYS A 36 2.81 7.69 25.89
N CYS A 37 1.76 8.28 25.35
CA CYS A 37 1.81 9.49 24.54
C CYS A 37 0.65 10.42 24.94
N THR A 38 0.78 11.70 24.64
CA THR A 38 -0.31 12.66 24.82
C THR A 38 -1.28 12.60 23.64
N ALA A 39 -2.50 13.10 23.82
CA ALA A 39 -3.45 13.22 22.71
C ALA A 39 -2.95 14.14 21.59
N LEU A 40 -2.12 15.14 21.93
CA LEU A 40 -1.48 16.01 20.95
C LEU A 40 -0.47 15.25 20.10
N GLU A 41 0.39 14.45 20.73
CA GLU A 41 1.37 13.61 20.03
C GLU A 41 0.68 12.62 19.08
N LEU A 42 -0.44 12.01 19.50
CA LEU A 42 -1.22 11.12 18.63
C LEU A 42 -1.82 11.86 17.43
N LEU A 43 -2.31 13.09 17.62
CA LEU A 43 -2.87 13.90 16.55
C LEU A 43 -1.78 14.33 15.55
N GLU A 44 -0.61 14.72 16.05
CA GLU A 44 0.55 15.06 15.21
C GLU A 44 1.04 13.85 14.41
N GLU A 45 1.10 12.67 15.04
CA GLU A 45 1.42 11.40 14.38
C GLU A 45 0.37 11.07 13.30
N GLU A 46 -0.93 11.25 13.56
CA GLU A 46 -2.00 11.01 12.57
C GLU A 46 -1.95 12.01 11.40
N GLN A 47 -1.66 13.29 11.65
CA GLN A 47 -1.56 14.31 10.59
C GLN A 47 -0.33 14.12 9.70
N ALA A 48 0.72 13.46 10.20
CA ALA A 48 1.92 13.13 9.45
C ALA A 48 1.78 11.86 8.58
N GLN A 49 0.68 11.11 8.73
CA GLN A 49 0.48 9.87 7.96
C GLN A 49 0.18 10.16 6.49
N GLY A 50 0.90 9.47 5.62
CA GLY A 50 0.65 9.48 4.19
C GLY A 50 -0.54 8.60 3.78
N PHE A 51 -0.75 8.53 2.48
CA PHE A 51 -1.77 7.71 1.84
C PHE A 51 -1.22 7.11 0.55
N ILE A 52 -1.81 6.01 0.11
CA ILE A 52 -1.60 5.44 -1.22
C ILE A 52 -2.58 6.14 -2.16
N ILE A 53 -2.06 6.92 -3.12
CA ILE A 53 -2.86 7.56 -4.16
C ILE A 53 -3.41 6.53 -5.14
N THR A 54 -4.59 6.78 -5.73
CA THR A 54 -5.21 5.85 -6.69
C THR A 54 -5.20 6.35 -8.14
N PHE A 55 -4.64 7.54 -8.37
CA PHE A 55 -4.76 8.33 -9.61
C PHE A 55 -6.22 8.57 -10.07
N CYS A 56 -7.20 8.28 -9.22
CA CYS A 56 -8.60 8.58 -9.43
C CYS A 56 -8.99 9.71 -8.48
N SER A 57 -8.95 10.95 -8.97
CA SER A 57 -9.21 12.13 -8.14
C SER A 57 -10.53 12.06 -7.37
N ALA A 58 -11.58 11.46 -7.97
CA ALA A 58 -12.86 11.27 -7.32
C ALA A 58 -12.77 10.31 -6.12
N LEU A 59 -12.01 9.21 -6.25
CA LEU A 59 -11.82 8.24 -5.19
C LEU A 59 -10.90 8.81 -4.10
N ASP A 60 -9.78 9.40 -4.48
CA ASP A 60 -8.84 10.03 -3.56
C ASP A 60 -9.53 11.13 -2.74
N ASN A 61 -10.37 11.96 -3.35
CA ASN A 61 -11.13 12.98 -2.64
C ASN A 61 -12.11 12.40 -1.60
N ILE A 62 -12.78 11.29 -1.91
CA ILE A 62 -13.71 10.63 -0.98
C ILE A 62 -12.94 10.00 0.19
N LEU A 63 -11.71 9.53 -0.04
CA LEU A 63 -10.85 8.93 0.98
C LEU A 63 -10.00 9.95 1.76
N GLY A 64 -10.03 11.22 1.38
CA GLY A 64 -9.24 12.29 2.01
C GLY A 64 -7.79 12.36 1.56
N GLY A 65 -7.50 11.99 0.31
CA GLY A 65 -6.18 12.02 -0.33
C GLY A 65 -5.81 10.69 -1.00
N GLY A 66 -6.33 9.57 -0.48
CA GLY A 66 -6.04 8.21 -0.93
C GLY A 66 -6.30 7.20 0.18
N VAL A 67 -5.86 5.96 0.01
CA VAL A 67 -5.98 4.92 1.05
C VAL A 67 -4.97 5.19 2.17
N GLN A 68 -5.46 5.42 3.39
CA GLN A 68 -4.64 5.89 4.52
C GLN A 68 -3.64 4.84 5.00
N LEU A 69 -2.37 5.23 5.18
CA LEU A 69 -1.35 4.36 5.78
C LEU A 69 -1.63 4.13 7.27
N THR A 70 -1.10 3.04 7.82
CA THR A 70 -1.23 2.64 9.24
C THR A 70 -2.67 2.42 9.73
N LYS A 71 -3.63 2.37 8.80
CA LYS A 71 -5.06 2.15 9.06
C LYS A 71 -5.57 0.98 8.24
N ILE A 72 -6.63 0.35 8.74
CA ILE A 72 -7.33 -0.72 8.02
C ILE A 72 -8.46 -0.08 7.22
N THR A 73 -8.45 -0.29 5.90
CA THR A 73 -9.52 0.13 5.00
C THR A 73 -10.27 -1.11 4.49
N GLU A 74 -11.57 -1.20 4.76
CA GLU A 74 -12.42 -2.32 4.31
C GLU A 74 -13.20 -1.93 3.05
N ILE A 75 -13.04 -2.70 1.97
CA ILE A 75 -13.78 -2.51 0.71
C ILE A 75 -14.91 -3.54 0.62
N CYS A 76 -16.15 -3.09 0.77
CA CYS A 76 -17.35 -3.94 0.81
C CYS A 76 -18.24 -3.81 -0.42
N GLY A 77 -18.95 -4.88 -0.76
CA GLY A 77 -19.96 -4.86 -1.83
C GLY A 77 -20.23 -6.24 -2.46
N ALA A 78 -21.23 -6.31 -3.33
CA ALA A 78 -21.66 -7.55 -3.98
C ALA A 78 -20.54 -8.16 -4.88
N PRO A 79 -20.65 -9.44 -5.27
CA PRO A 79 -19.75 -10.02 -6.28
C PRO A 79 -19.76 -9.20 -7.58
N GLY A 80 -18.60 -9.05 -8.22
CA GLY A 80 -18.48 -8.34 -9.50
C GLY A 80 -18.44 -6.80 -9.44
N VAL A 81 -18.58 -6.18 -8.26
CA VAL A 81 -18.55 -4.70 -8.12
C VAL A 81 -17.15 -4.09 -8.23
N GLY A 82 -16.10 -4.90 -8.41
CA GLY A 82 -14.73 -4.41 -8.61
C GLY A 82 -13.81 -4.45 -7.38
N LYS A 83 -14.19 -5.09 -6.27
CA LYS A 83 -13.35 -5.17 -5.05
C LYS A 83 -11.94 -5.72 -5.33
N THR A 84 -11.85 -6.90 -5.95
CA THR A 84 -10.57 -7.53 -6.29
C THR A 84 -9.76 -6.69 -7.29
N GLN A 85 -10.44 -6.02 -8.23
CA GLN A 85 -9.78 -5.11 -9.17
C GLN A 85 -9.13 -3.93 -8.43
N LEU A 86 -9.84 -3.34 -7.46
CA LEU A 86 -9.30 -2.26 -6.64
C LEU A 86 -8.13 -2.73 -5.77
N CYS A 87 -8.20 -3.93 -5.18
CA CYS A 87 -7.07 -4.48 -4.43
C CYS A 87 -5.83 -4.69 -5.32
N MET A 88 -6.00 -5.21 -6.54
CA MET A 88 -4.89 -5.37 -7.49
C MET A 88 -4.34 -4.01 -7.96
N GLN A 89 -5.22 -3.01 -8.13
CA GLN A 89 -4.81 -1.63 -8.43
C GLN A 89 -3.93 -1.06 -7.30
N LEU A 90 -4.39 -1.16 -6.05
CA LEU A 90 -3.63 -0.67 -4.88
C LEU A 90 -2.28 -1.38 -4.69
N ALA A 91 -2.19 -2.67 -5.07
CA ALA A 91 -0.93 -3.41 -5.05
C ALA A 91 0.11 -2.88 -6.05
N VAL A 92 -0.34 -2.22 -7.12
CA VAL A 92 0.53 -1.49 -8.06
C VAL A 92 0.75 -0.05 -7.56
N ASP A 93 -0.31 0.62 -7.10
CA ASP A 93 -0.25 2.03 -6.71
C ASP A 93 0.72 2.30 -5.55
N VAL A 94 0.86 1.36 -4.60
CA VAL A 94 1.83 1.49 -3.50
C VAL A 94 3.27 1.64 -3.99
N GLN A 95 3.58 1.12 -5.18
CA GLN A 95 4.91 1.17 -5.80
C GLN A 95 5.19 2.50 -6.53
N ILE A 96 4.19 3.39 -6.65
CA ILE A 96 4.36 4.68 -7.31
C ILE A 96 5.43 5.50 -6.56
N PRO A 97 6.42 6.08 -7.26
CA PRO A 97 7.46 6.90 -6.62
C PRO A 97 6.94 8.17 -5.96
N GLU A 98 7.64 8.64 -4.93
CA GLU A 98 7.30 9.87 -4.18
C GLU A 98 7.23 11.13 -5.07
N CYS A 99 8.04 11.20 -6.13
CA CYS A 99 8.00 12.33 -7.08
C CYS A 99 6.68 12.42 -7.86
N PHE A 100 5.88 11.36 -7.87
CA PHE A 100 4.52 11.34 -8.42
C PHE A 100 3.43 11.34 -7.32
N GLY A 101 3.81 11.58 -6.06
CA GLY A 101 2.90 11.57 -4.91
C GLY A 101 2.60 10.18 -4.34
N GLY A 102 3.32 9.14 -4.76
CA GLY A 102 3.22 7.79 -4.19
C GLY A 102 4.12 7.59 -2.95
N VAL A 103 4.32 6.33 -2.57
CA VAL A 103 5.05 5.95 -1.35
C VAL A 103 6.22 4.98 -1.59
N ALA A 104 6.49 4.62 -2.86
CA ALA A 104 7.58 3.72 -3.26
C ALA A 104 7.69 2.43 -2.42
N GLY A 105 6.55 1.88 -2.00
CA GLY A 105 6.47 0.71 -1.12
C GLY A 105 6.23 -0.61 -1.87
N GLU A 106 6.07 -1.69 -1.12
CA GLU A 106 5.78 -3.02 -1.63
C GLU A 106 4.41 -3.52 -1.17
N ALA A 107 3.87 -4.52 -1.88
CA ALA A 107 2.56 -5.10 -1.58
C ALA A 107 2.66 -6.60 -1.28
N VAL A 108 1.96 -7.03 -0.22
CA VAL A 108 1.66 -8.44 0.04
C VAL A 108 0.18 -8.68 -0.24
N PHE A 109 -0.14 -9.52 -1.23
CA PHE A 109 -1.51 -9.86 -1.58
C PHE A 109 -1.85 -11.27 -1.10
N ILE A 110 -2.82 -11.39 -0.18
CA ILE A 110 -3.31 -12.68 0.32
C ILE A 110 -4.63 -12.99 -0.40
N ASP A 111 -4.59 -13.93 -1.34
CA ASP A 111 -5.77 -14.36 -2.08
C ASP A 111 -6.39 -15.61 -1.45
N THR A 112 -7.63 -15.47 -1.00
CA THR A 112 -8.40 -16.56 -0.36
C THR A 112 -9.38 -17.23 -1.31
N GLU A 113 -9.64 -16.66 -2.49
CA GLU A 113 -10.67 -17.15 -3.43
C GLU A 113 -10.07 -17.63 -4.76
N GLY A 114 -8.77 -17.43 -4.99
CA GLY A 114 -8.10 -17.77 -6.26
C GLY A 114 -8.45 -16.78 -7.38
N SER A 115 -8.75 -15.53 -7.01
CA SER A 115 -9.17 -14.45 -7.90
C SER A 115 -8.04 -13.53 -8.35
N PHE A 116 -6.82 -13.72 -7.82
CA PHE A 116 -5.65 -12.95 -8.21
C PHE A 116 -5.15 -13.40 -9.60
N MET A 117 -5.06 -12.45 -10.53
CA MET A 117 -4.69 -12.71 -11.92
C MET A 117 -3.42 -11.95 -12.27
N VAL A 118 -2.30 -12.66 -12.43
CA VAL A 118 -0.97 -12.07 -12.69
C VAL A 118 -0.99 -11.20 -13.97
N ASP A 119 -1.59 -11.71 -15.04
CA ASP A 119 -1.70 -10.97 -16.30
C ASP A 119 -2.43 -9.63 -16.10
N ARG A 120 -3.45 -9.61 -15.25
CA ARG A 120 -4.19 -8.39 -14.95
C ARG A 120 -3.34 -7.38 -14.16
N VAL A 121 -2.52 -7.84 -13.22
CA VAL A 121 -1.60 -6.98 -12.48
C VAL A 121 -0.51 -6.43 -13.41
N ALA A 122 -0.01 -7.24 -14.34
CA ALA A 122 0.94 -6.80 -15.35
C ALA A 122 0.34 -5.70 -16.26
N ASP A 123 -0.92 -5.85 -16.69
CA ASP A 123 -1.63 -4.82 -17.45
C ASP A 123 -1.75 -3.50 -16.66
N ILE A 124 -2.12 -3.59 -15.38
CA ILE A 124 -2.24 -2.42 -14.49
C ILE A 124 -0.86 -1.77 -14.30
N GLY A 125 0.18 -2.55 -14.07
CA GLY A 125 1.56 -2.06 -13.93
C GLY A 125 2.05 -1.34 -15.18
N ALA A 126 1.83 -1.92 -16.37
CA ALA A 126 2.16 -1.28 -17.64
C ALA A 126 1.43 0.05 -17.82
N ALA A 127 0.13 0.09 -17.53
CA ALA A 127 -0.66 1.32 -17.59
C ALA A 127 -0.19 2.38 -16.58
N CYS A 128 0.18 1.98 -15.37
CA CYS A 128 0.72 2.87 -14.34
C CYS A 128 2.05 3.50 -14.80
N VAL A 129 2.97 2.71 -15.36
CA VAL A 129 4.23 3.23 -15.92
C VAL A 129 3.97 4.25 -17.02
N GLN A 130 3.07 3.93 -17.96
CA GLN A 130 2.70 4.87 -19.02
C GLN A 130 2.10 6.16 -18.45
N HIS A 131 1.26 6.06 -17.41
CA HIS A 131 0.67 7.23 -16.77
C HIS A 131 1.73 8.13 -16.11
N CYS A 132 2.67 7.56 -15.37
CA CYS A 132 3.77 8.30 -14.76
C CYS A 132 4.67 8.96 -15.81
N GLN A 133 4.92 8.32 -16.96
CA GLN A 133 5.66 8.91 -18.08
C GLN A 133 4.96 10.17 -18.62
N LEU A 134 3.65 10.10 -18.83
CA LEU A 134 2.86 11.24 -19.29
C LEU A 134 2.89 12.41 -18.30
N ILE A 135 2.84 12.13 -16.99
CA ILE A 135 2.97 13.17 -15.95
C ILE A 135 4.36 13.81 -16.02
N ALA A 136 5.42 13.00 -16.14
CA ALA A 136 6.79 13.49 -16.19
C ALA A 136 7.07 14.34 -17.44
N GLU A 137 6.47 14.01 -18.58
CA GLU A 137 6.54 14.80 -19.81
C GLU A 137 5.82 16.14 -19.66
N ALA A 138 4.60 16.13 -19.10
CA ALA A 138 3.82 17.36 -18.87
C ALA A 138 4.54 18.35 -17.94
N GLN A 139 5.27 17.85 -16.94
CA GLN A 139 6.06 18.68 -16.01
C GLN A 139 7.33 19.29 -16.63
N GLN A 140 7.81 18.79 -17.78
CA GLN A 140 8.99 19.34 -18.47
C GLN A 140 8.62 20.50 -19.41
N GLU A 141 7.34 20.63 -19.76
CA GLU A 141 6.83 21.69 -20.65
C GLU A 141 6.42 22.97 -19.89
N GLU A 142 6.35 22.92 -18.55
CA GLU A 142 6.13 24.06 -17.64
C GLU A 142 7.45 24.68 -17.13
#